data_AF-A0A444IVM8-F1
#
_entry.id   AF-A0A444IVM8-F1
#
_cell.length_a   1.000
_cell.length_b   1.000
_cell.length_c   1.000
_cell.angle_alpha   90.00
_cell.angle_beta   90.00
_cell.angle_gamma   90.00
#
_symmetry.space_group_name_H-M   'P 1'
#
loop_
_entity.id
_entity.type
_entity.pdbx_description
1 polymer ?
#
loop_
_entity_poly.entity_id
_entity_poly.type
_entity_poly.pdbx_seq_one_letter_code
_entity_poly.pdbx_strand_id
1 'polypeptide(L)' 'MITSRLDAETKQLLNETAKKLDLTKSELIRKSVREYPEKQNQPNAWEAGKDIFGKYSSGSENLSSNRKKIGEQ' A
#
# COMPACT_ATOMS: atom_id res chain seq x y z
N MET A 1 -4.81 25.79 -9.47
CA MET A 1 -4.94 25.99 -8.02
C MET A 1 -6.13 25.17 -7.56
N ILE A 2 -5.92 24.21 -6.64
CA ILE A 2 -7.01 23.40 -6.07
C ILE A 2 -7.39 24.04 -4.74
N THR A 3 -8.69 24.28 -4.53
CA THR A 3 -9.22 24.85 -3.29
C THR A 3 -10.09 23.81 -2.62
N SER A 4 -9.67 23.32 -1.46
CA SER A 4 -10.44 22.35 -0.67
C SER A 4 -10.73 22.91 0.72
N ARG A 5 -11.96 22.71 1.20
CA ARG A 5 -12.37 23.13 2.55
C ARG A 5 -11.94 22.05 3.53
N LEU A 6 -10.99 22.39 4.38
CA LEU A 6 -10.56 21.56 5.50
C LEU A 6 -11.31 21.98 6.77
N ASP A 7 -11.71 21.01 7.57
CA ASP A 7 -12.25 21.22 8.92
C ASP A 7 -11.18 21.81 9.85
N ALA A 8 -11.62 22.25 11.04
CA ALA A 8 -10.73 22.93 11.99
C ALA A 8 -9.65 22.01 12.56
N GLU A 9 -9.98 20.74 12.81
CA GLU A 9 -9.07 19.75 13.38
C GLU A 9 -7.93 19.44 12.40
N THR A 10 -8.26 19.16 11.15
CA THR A 10 -7.28 18.92 10.09
C THR A 10 -6.37 20.14 9.88
N LYS A 11 -6.92 21.35 9.95
CA LYS A 11 -6.12 22.58 9.84
C LYS A 11 -5.13 22.73 10.99
N GLN A 12 -5.53 22.38 12.20
CA GLN A 12 -4.68 22.43 13.38
C GLN A 12 -3.56 21.38 13.28
N LEU A 13 -3.92 20.14 12.96
CA LEU A 13 -2.96 19.05 12.76
C LEU A 13 -1.89 19.43 11.73
N LEU A 14 -2.30 19.95 10.56
CA LEU A 14 -1.36 20.40 9.53
C LEU A 14 -0.44 21.52 10.01
N ASN A 15 -0.93 22.44 10.85
CA ASN A 15 -0.10 23.52 11.39
C ASN A 15 0.95 23.00 12.37
N GLU A 16 0.55 22.10 13.27
CA GLU A 16 1.46 21.53 14.26
C GLU A 16 2.52 20.65 13.62
N THR A 17 2.12 19.81 12.65
CA THR A 17 3.05 18.97 11.89
C THR A 17 4.02 19.81 11.05
N ALA A 18 3.53 20.87 10.39
CA ALA A 18 4.38 21.77 9.61
C ALA A 18 5.47 22.43 10.49
N LYS A 19 5.10 22.89 11.70
CA LYS A 19 6.04 23.44 12.68
C LYS A 19 7.08 22.42 13.14
N LYS A 20 6.65 21.19 13.45
CA LYS A 20 7.56 20.12 13.91
C LYS A 20 8.58 19.72 12.85
N LEU A 21 8.21 19.79 11.58
CA LEU A 21 9.04 19.39 10.45
C LEU A 21 9.81 20.54 9.80
N ASP A 22 9.69 21.76 10.33
CA ASP A 22 10.25 22.99 9.76
C ASP A 22 9.88 23.18 8.27
N LEU A 23 8.60 22.90 7.95
CA LEU A 23 8.06 23.03 6.59
C LEU A 23 6.95 24.07 6.55
N THR A 24 6.75 24.69 5.39
CA THR A 24 5.53 25.47 5.17
C THR A 24 4.32 24.55 5.05
N LYS A 25 3.14 25.04 5.43
CA LYS A 25 1.88 24.29 5.31
C LYS A 25 1.62 23.82 3.88
N SER A 26 1.91 24.68 2.89
CA SER A 26 1.76 24.38 1.47
C SER A 26 2.76 23.34 0.95
N GLU A 27 3.97 23.27 1.50
CA GLU A 27 4.91 22.19 1.18
C GLU A 27 4.48 20.86 1.78
N LEU A 28 4.08 20.86 3.05
CA LEU A 28 3.56 19.67 3.71
C LEU A 28 2.39 19.08 2.92
N ILE A 29 1.41 19.90 2.55
CA ILE A 29 0.25 19.44 1.76
C ILE A 29 0.70 18.87 0.41
N ARG A 30 1.61 19.54 -0.31
CA ARG A 30 2.09 19.07 -1.61
C ARG A 30 2.82 17.73 -1.52
N LYS A 31 3.69 17.56 -0.51
CA LYS A 31 4.38 16.28 -0.27
C LYS A 31 3.37 15.18 0.06
N SER A 32 2.45 15.42 1.00
CA SER A 32 1.45 14.44 1.40
C SER A 32 0.54 14.01 0.24
N VAL A 33 0.08 14.95 -0.59
CA VAL A 33 -0.76 14.65 -1.75
C VAL A 33 0.00 13.85 -2.81
N ARG A 34 1.30 14.08 -2.97
CA ARG A 34 2.13 13.30 -3.90
C ARG A 34 2.40 11.88 -3.38
N GLU A 35 2.74 11.75 -2.10
CA GLU A 35 3.08 10.46 -1.50
C GLU A 35 1.85 9.55 -1.31
N TYR A 36 0.65 10.12 -1.10
CA TYR A 36 -0.52 9.32 -0.78
C TYR A 36 -0.91 8.33 -1.91
N PRO A 37 -1.02 8.75 -3.19
CA PRO A 37 -1.26 7.82 -4.30
C PRO A 37 -0.14 6.78 -4.47
N GLU A 38 1.12 7.17 -4.29
CA GLU A 38 2.26 6.26 -4.39
C GLU A 38 2.18 5.13 -3.35
N LYS A 39 1.74 5.45 -2.13
CA LYS A 39 1.51 4.46 -1.06
C LYS A 39 0.31 3.55 -1.33
N GLN A 40 -0.66 3.98 -2.15
CA GLN A 40 -1.78 3.12 -2.58
C GLN A 40 -1.40 2.22 -3.75
N ASN A 41 -0.31 2.53 -4.46
CA ASN A 41 0.20 1.75 -5.57
C ASN A 41 1.01 0.53 -5.09
N GLN A 42 0.56 -0.13 -4.01
CA GLN A 42 1.11 -1.42 -3.64
C GLN A 42 0.69 -2.43 -4.70
N PRO A 43 1.64 -3.21 -5.26
CA PRO A 43 1.28 -4.25 -6.20
C PRO A 43 0.26 -5.15 -5.52
N ASN A 44 -0.87 -5.40 -6.20
CA ASN A 44 -1.84 -6.33 -5.66
C ASN A 44 -1.17 -7.71 -5.48
N ALA A 45 -1.69 -8.57 -4.60
CA ALA A 45 -1.06 -9.86 -4.28
C ALA A 45 -0.76 -10.71 -5.54
N TRP A 46 -1.54 -10.51 -6.60
CA TRP A 46 -1.31 -11.12 -7.91
C TRP A 46 -0.08 -10.54 -8.62
N GLU A 47 0.06 -9.21 -8.71
CA GLU A 47 1.22 -8.54 -9.29
C GLU A 47 2.51 -8.85 -8.52
N ALA A 48 2.44 -8.89 -7.19
CA ALA A 48 3.58 -9.24 -6.34
C ALA A 48 4.06 -10.69 -6.55
N GLY A 49 3.13 -11.61 -6.83
CA GLY A 49 3.43 -13.02 -7.03
C GLY A 49 3.53 -13.46 -8.48
N LYS A 50 3.22 -12.61 -9.47
CA LYS A 50 3.14 -12.98 -10.91
C LYS A 50 4.43 -13.62 -11.42
N ASP A 51 5.58 -13.17 -10.92
CA ASP A 51 6.89 -13.71 -11.29
C ASP A 51 7.25 -15.04 -10.62
N ILE A 52 6.45 -15.48 -9.63
CA ILE A 52 6.68 -16.70 -8.84
C ILE A 52 5.58 -17.73 -9.13
N PHE A 53 4.32 -17.30 -9.28
CA PHE A 53 3.18 -18.14 -9.62
C PHE A 53 3.45 -18.86 -10.95
N GLY A 54 3.46 -20.19 -10.91
CA GLY A 54 3.66 -21.04 -12.10
C GLY A 54 5.12 -21.23 -12.55
N LYS A 55 6.10 -20.50 -11.99
CA LYS A 55 7.53 -20.76 -12.30
C LYS A 55 8.09 -21.99 -11.60
N TYR A 56 7.56 -22.32 -10.43
CA TYR A 56 7.97 -23.50 -9.68
C TYR A 56 6.82 -24.51 -9.72
N SER A 57 6.94 -25.51 -10.58
CA SER A 57 6.14 -26.73 -10.47
C SER A 57 6.90 -27.69 -9.57
N SER A 58 6.25 -28.23 -8.53
CA SER A 58 6.88 -29.18 -7.60
C SER A 58 7.19 -30.55 -8.24
N GLY A 59 7.20 -30.66 -9.57
CA GLY A 59 7.37 -31.91 -10.33
C GLY A 59 6.31 -32.98 -10.08
N SER A 60 5.38 -32.75 -9.16
CA SER A 60 4.32 -33.67 -8.75
C SER A 60 2.97 -33.03 -9.02
N GLU A 61 2.36 -33.43 -10.14
CA GLU A 61 1.06 -32.98 -10.64
C GLU A 61 -0.10 -33.30 -9.68
N ASN A 62 0.14 -34.17 -8.68
CA ASN A 62 -0.88 -34.71 -7.79
C ASN A 62 -1.00 -34.01 -6.42
N LEU A 63 -0.17 -33.02 -6.09
CA LEU A 63 -0.21 -32.37 -4.77
C LEU A 63 -1.46 -31.50 -4.56
N SER A 64 -1.98 -30.87 -5.62
CA SER A 64 -3.21 -30.07 -5.55
C SER A 64 -4.47 -30.96 -5.50
N SER A 65 -4.45 -32.07 -6.24
CA SER A 65 -5.55 -33.04 -6.32
C SER A 65 -5.67 -33.94 -5.08
N ASN A 66 -4.56 -34.28 -4.42
CA ASN A 66 -4.55 -35.13 -3.22
C ASN A 66 -4.51 -34.35 -1.89
N ARG A 67 -4.88 -33.06 -1.87
CA ARG A 67 -4.85 -32.23 -0.65
C ARG A 67 -5.55 -32.90 0.55
N LYS A 68 -6.63 -33.67 0.31
CA LYS A 68 -7.35 -34.41 1.36
C LYS A 68 -6.64 -35.67 1.88
N LYS A 69 -5.73 -36.28 1.13
CA LYS A 69 -5.05 -37.52 1.52
C LYS A 69 -3.74 -37.29 2.27
N ILE A 70 -3.14 -36.11 2.14
CA ILE A 70 -1.81 -35.80 2.72
C ILE A 70 -1.95 -35.11 4.10
N GLY A 71 -3.13 -34.58 4.44
CA GLY A 71 -3.39 -33.91 5.72
C GLY A 71 -3.92 -34.80 6.84
N GLU A 72 -4.05 -36.11 6.62
CA GLU A 72 -4.45 -37.09 7.65
C GLU A 72 -3.28 -38.05 7.92
N GLN A 73 -2.25 -37.55 8.60
CA GLN A 73 -1.34 -38.33 9.45
C GLN A 73 -1.01 -37.53 10.70
#